data_AF-A0A7C6M153-F1
#
_entry.id   AF-A0A7C6M153-F1
#
_cell.length_a   1.000
_cell.length_b   1.000
_cell.length_c   1.000
_cell.angle_alpha   90.00
_cell.angle_beta   90.00
_cell.angle_gamma   90.00
#
_symmetry.space_group_name_H-M   'P 1'
#
loop_
_entity.id
_entity.type
_entity.pdbx_description
1 polymer ?
#
loop_
_entity_poly.entity_id
_entity_poly.type
_entity_poly.pdbx_seq_one_letter_code
_entity_poly.pdbx_strand_id
1 'polypeptide(L)'
;MMSNLQKSIVDIFVVKGSAKLPRTKPGFANIVEMESTPYSTEAIKKVVEKVASPYLLLQIKNCDVELGYLALERWIGVARQTAATLLYADRYKKVDNQLKSHPTINYQQGALRDDFDFGALILMPSDRFKQAVARMERDYQHAAIYDLRLHLSELGQIVRITEHLYTEAETDLRASGKKLFDYVDPKNRAVQIEMEQACTAHLKRIGALLTKKPQTIDLDAPHNFPVEASVIIPVRNRIKTITDAVLSAVKQKTSFPFNVIVTDNHSTDGTYEELKRLSGEHENLIVLRPDRHDLGIGGCWNYAIMNEHCGRFAIQLDSDDLYSGTDTLEKIVQLFHQERCAMVVGTYRMTNFNLEEIPPGVIDHKEWTPDNGRNNALRINGLGAPRAFYTPLLREIQLPNTSYGEDYAVGLAFTRDYKIGRIYDVVYLCRRWEDNSDADLDINKVNANNFYKDSLRTWELQARLKKNS
;
A
#
# COMPACT_ATOMS: atom_id res chain seq x y z
N MET A 1 49.91 -3.42 32.01
CA MET A 1 48.91 -2.71 31.18
C MET A 1 48.56 -3.53 29.94
N MET A 2 47.74 -4.57 30.09
CA MET A 2 47.04 -5.24 28.99
C MET A 2 45.68 -5.75 29.51
N SER A 3 44.94 -4.86 30.18
CA SER A 3 43.56 -5.12 30.63
C SER A 3 42.63 -4.19 29.86
N ASN A 4 42.12 -4.69 28.75
CA ASN A 4 40.78 -4.45 28.26
C ASN A 4 40.60 -5.37 27.06
N LEU A 5 39.72 -6.36 27.21
CA LEU A 5 39.22 -7.17 26.11
C LEU A 5 38.99 -6.27 24.89
N GLN A 6 39.41 -6.71 23.70
CA GLN A 6 38.89 -6.15 22.45
C GLN A 6 37.37 -6.33 22.48
N LYS A 7 36.64 -5.31 22.96
CA LYS A 7 35.18 -5.31 22.92
C LYS A 7 34.78 -5.27 21.45
N SER A 8 34.01 -6.26 21.01
CA SER A 8 33.33 -6.21 19.73
C SER A 8 32.62 -4.88 19.58
N ILE A 9 32.64 -4.31 18.38
CA ILE A 9 32.00 -3.02 18.13
C ILE A 9 30.56 -3.16 17.67
N VAL A 10 30.18 -4.36 17.24
CA VAL A 10 28.82 -4.72 16.83
C VAL A 10 28.43 -6.11 17.33
N ASP A 11 27.23 -6.24 17.89
CA ASP A 11 26.60 -7.54 18.14
C ASP A 11 25.74 -7.91 16.94
N ILE A 12 25.98 -9.06 16.32
CA ILE A 12 25.23 -9.55 15.16
C ILE A 12 24.27 -10.63 15.64
N PHE A 13 22.99 -10.30 15.65
CA PHE A 13 21.91 -11.20 16.04
C PHE A 13 21.38 -11.93 14.82
N VAL A 14 21.62 -13.25 14.76
CA VAL A 14 21.22 -14.12 13.65
C VAL A 14 20.23 -15.18 14.09
N VAL A 15 19.34 -15.58 13.18
CA VAL A 15 18.40 -16.68 13.45
C VAL A 15 19.12 -18.03 13.27
N LYS A 16 19.02 -18.90 14.29
CA LYS A 16 19.74 -20.18 14.35
C LYS A 16 19.47 -21.05 13.11
N GLY A 17 20.52 -21.61 12.52
CA GLY A 17 20.43 -22.50 11.36
C GLY A 17 20.20 -21.82 10.01
N SER A 18 20.24 -20.48 9.94
CA SER A 18 19.88 -19.69 8.75
C SER A 18 20.93 -18.63 8.35
N ALA A 19 22.21 -18.82 8.70
CA ALA A 19 23.24 -17.86 8.31
C ALA A 19 24.61 -18.51 8.06
N LYS A 20 25.18 -18.25 6.88
CA LYS A 20 26.62 -18.42 6.63
C LYS A 20 27.29 -17.08 6.87
N LEU A 21 27.80 -16.89 8.09
CA LEU A 21 28.48 -15.67 8.49
C LEU A 21 29.96 -15.74 8.09
N PRO A 22 30.43 -14.96 7.09
CA PRO A 22 31.85 -14.91 6.79
C PRO A 22 32.62 -14.29 7.97
N ARG A 23 33.86 -14.78 8.18
CA ARG A 23 34.79 -14.27 9.22
C ARG A 23 34.82 -12.74 9.20
N THR A 24 34.37 -12.12 10.28
CA THR A 24 34.65 -10.70 10.56
C THR A 24 36.12 -10.56 11.00
N LYS A 25 36.69 -9.36 10.89
CA LYS A 25 38.01 -9.11 11.49
C LYS A 25 37.95 -9.50 12.98
N PRO A 26 38.97 -10.19 13.52
CA PRO A 26 39.00 -10.56 14.93
C PRO A 26 38.73 -9.34 15.83
N GLY A 27 37.77 -9.47 16.74
CA GLY A 27 37.38 -8.40 17.67
C GLY A 27 36.45 -7.31 17.10
N PHE A 28 35.97 -7.43 15.86
CA PHE A 28 35.05 -6.44 15.28
C PHE A 28 33.58 -6.75 15.57
N ALA A 29 33.19 -8.02 15.56
CA ALA A 29 31.82 -8.44 15.79
C ALA A 29 31.72 -9.60 16.78
N ASN A 30 30.63 -9.61 17.55
CA ASN A 30 30.20 -10.73 18.37
C ASN A 30 28.93 -11.32 17.78
N ILE A 31 28.89 -12.63 17.54
CA ILE A 31 27.72 -13.29 16.94
C ILE A 31 26.84 -13.84 18.07
N VAL A 32 25.56 -13.49 18.04
CA VAL A 32 24.57 -13.96 19.00
C VAL A 32 23.46 -14.69 18.25
N GLU A 33 23.32 -15.98 18.52
CA GLU A 33 22.22 -16.77 17.94
C GLU A 33 20.89 -16.50 18.65
N MET A 34 19.84 -16.34 17.85
CA MET A 34 18.44 -16.25 18.26
C MET A 34 17.71 -17.52 17.86
N GLU A 35 16.76 -17.97 18.69
CA GLU A 35 15.97 -19.18 18.42
C GLU A 35 14.99 -19.01 17.26
N SER A 36 14.47 -17.79 17.05
CA SER A 36 13.52 -17.47 16.00
C SER A 36 13.68 -16.02 15.53
N THR A 37 12.97 -15.64 14.47
CA THR A 37 12.84 -14.23 14.06
C THR A 37 12.19 -13.41 15.18
N PRO A 38 12.63 -12.16 15.39
CA PRO A 38 12.24 -11.35 16.54
C PRO A 38 10.88 -10.66 16.40
N TYR A 39 9.84 -11.37 15.95
CA TYR A 39 8.52 -10.80 15.70
C TYR A 39 7.68 -10.56 16.97
N SER A 40 8.04 -11.19 18.10
CA SER A 40 7.37 -10.98 19.39
C SER A 40 8.12 -9.99 20.28
N THR A 41 7.39 -9.30 21.17
CA THR A 41 7.99 -8.36 22.13
C THR A 41 8.93 -9.09 23.09
N GLU A 42 8.63 -10.33 23.45
CA GLU A 42 9.52 -11.18 24.25
C GLU A 42 10.87 -11.43 23.54
N ALA A 43 10.85 -11.76 22.25
CA ALA A 43 12.07 -11.98 21.48
C ALA A 43 12.94 -10.71 21.41
N ILE A 44 12.31 -9.54 21.22
CA ILE A 44 13.00 -8.24 21.24
C ILE A 44 13.60 -7.94 22.62
N LYS A 45 12.89 -8.23 23.71
CA LYS A 45 13.40 -8.07 25.08
C LYS A 45 14.61 -8.98 25.35
N LYS A 46 14.61 -10.23 24.85
CA LYS A 46 15.79 -11.13 24.92
C LYS A 46 17.00 -10.59 24.15
N VAL A 47 16.79 -9.85 23.05
CA VAL A 47 17.88 -9.15 22.35
C VAL A 47 18.48 -8.06 23.26
N VAL A 48 17.64 -7.25 23.94
CA VAL A 48 18.10 -6.21 24.88
C VAL A 48 19.01 -6.76 25.97
N GLU A 49 18.69 -7.92 26.54
CA GLU A 49 19.48 -8.58 27.59
C GLU A 49 20.88 -8.99 27.12
N LYS A 50 21.03 -9.29 25.82
CA LYS A 50 22.28 -9.79 25.23
C LYS A 50 23.13 -8.72 24.55
N VAL A 51 22.54 -7.57 24.19
CA VAL A 51 23.27 -6.47 23.54
C VAL A 51 24.26 -5.81 24.51
N ALA A 52 25.55 -5.95 24.20
CA ALA A 52 26.69 -5.42 24.95
C ALA A 52 27.57 -4.45 24.14
N SER A 53 27.48 -4.48 22.81
CA SER A 53 28.23 -3.63 21.88
C SER A 53 27.52 -2.29 21.63
N PRO A 54 28.23 -1.22 21.19
CA PRO A 54 27.61 0.07 20.88
C PRO A 54 26.58 0.05 19.73
N TYR A 55 26.70 -0.92 18.83
CA TYR A 55 25.77 -1.16 17.73
C TYR A 55 25.30 -2.61 17.75
N LEU A 56 24.10 -2.84 17.20
CA LEU A 56 23.62 -4.17 16.86
C LEU A 56 23.21 -4.25 15.40
N LEU A 57 23.49 -5.39 14.77
CA LEU A 57 22.94 -5.78 13.48
C LEU A 57 21.93 -6.90 13.72
N LEU A 58 20.66 -6.65 13.42
CA LEU A 58 19.57 -7.58 13.68
C LEU A 58 19.06 -8.20 12.38
N GLN A 59 19.03 -9.53 12.35
CA GLN A 59 18.36 -10.28 11.29
C GLN A 59 16.85 -10.36 11.55
N ILE A 60 16.07 -9.80 10.62
CA ILE A 60 14.61 -9.67 10.74
C ILE A 60 13.84 -10.56 9.76
N LYS A 61 14.53 -11.36 8.94
CA LYS A 61 13.93 -12.36 8.05
C LYS A 61 14.61 -13.72 8.26
N ASN A 62 13.83 -14.79 8.16
CA ASN A 62 14.34 -16.15 8.22
C ASN A 62 14.86 -16.58 6.84
N CYS A 63 16.07 -16.14 6.50
CA CYS A 63 16.75 -16.50 5.24
C CYS A 63 18.27 -16.48 5.43
N ASP A 64 18.98 -17.24 4.60
CA ASP A 64 20.44 -17.16 4.59
C ASP A 64 20.91 -15.81 4.10
N VAL A 65 21.82 -15.20 4.87
CA VAL A 65 22.47 -13.94 4.55
C VAL A 65 23.98 -14.11 4.48
N GLU A 66 24.60 -13.47 3.49
CA GLU A 66 26.06 -13.38 3.33
C GLU A 66 26.47 -11.91 3.25
N LEU A 67 27.23 -11.44 4.23
CA LEU A 67 27.73 -10.05 4.25
C LEU A 67 28.74 -9.81 3.13
N GLY A 68 28.65 -8.65 2.49
CA GLY A 68 29.61 -8.20 1.50
C GLY A 68 30.97 -7.83 2.12
N TYR A 69 31.96 -7.65 1.25
CA TYR A 69 33.31 -7.22 1.66
C TYR A 69 33.26 -5.89 2.41
N LEU A 70 33.79 -5.87 3.65
CA LEU A 70 33.81 -4.71 4.56
C LEU A 70 32.43 -4.07 4.84
N ALA A 71 31.34 -4.85 4.69
CA ALA A 71 29.99 -4.34 4.89
C ALA A 71 29.80 -3.74 6.28
N LEU A 72 30.21 -4.44 7.35
CA LEU A 72 30.02 -3.97 8.73
C LEU A 72 30.77 -2.66 8.99
N GLU A 73 32.02 -2.54 8.52
CA GLU A 73 32.77 -1.29 8.58
C GLU A 73 32.00 -0.16 7.89
N ARG A 74 31.42 -0.43 6.72
CA ARG A 74 30.65 0.55 5.96
C ARG A 74 29.40 1.00 6.73
N TRP A 75 28.61 0.05 7.21
CA TRP A 75 27.42 0.29 8.04
C TRP A 75 27.72 1.15 9.27
N ILE A 76 28.77 0.79 10.02
CA ILE A 76 29.20 1.54 11.21
C ILE A 76 29.71 2.93 10.84
N GLY A 77 30.45 3.05 9.73
CA GLY A 77 30.90 4.34 9.20
C GLY A 77 29.74 5.30 8.93
N VAL A 78 28.70 4.82 8.23
CA VAL A 78 27.50 5.63 7.97
C VAL A 78 26.73 5.95 9.24
N ALA A 79 26.59 5.00 10.17
CA ALA A 79 25.91 5.23 11.45
C ALA A 79 26.56 6.35 12.26
N ARG A 80 27.90 6.43 12.27
CA ARG A 80 28.66 7.52 12.91
C ARG A 80 28.50 8.87 12.21
N GLN A 81 28.35 8.87 10.89
CA GLN A 81 28.21 10.09 10.08
C GLN A 81 26.81 10.72 10.16
N THR A 82 25.79 9.89 10.38
CA THR A 82 24.38 10.31 10.23
C THR A 82 23.61 10.43 11.55
N ALA A 83 24.14 9.86 12.64
CA ALA A 83 23.41 9.70 13.90
C ALA A 83 22.02 9.03 13.75
N ALA A 84 21.87 8.17 12.73
CA ALA A 84 20.62 7.47 12.44
C ALA A 84 20.19 6.54 13.57
N THR A 85 18.89 6.42 13.80
CA THR A 85 18.30 5.50 14.79
C THR A 85 18.17 4.08 14.26
N LEU A 86 18.00 3.94 12.94
CA LEU A 86 17.98 2.68 12.21
C LEU A 86 18.62 2.89 10.85
N LEU A 87 19.43 1.92 10.42
CA LEU A 87 19.98 1.86 9.08
C LEU A 87 19.51 0.58 8.39
N TYR A 88 19.39 0.64 7.06
CA TYR A 88 19.15 -0.50 6.18
C TYR A 88 19.91 -0.29 4.87
N ALA A 89 20.12 -1.36 4.10
CA ALA A 89 20.90 -1.28 2.86
C ALA A 89 20.23 -2.00 1.69
N ASP A 90 20.63 -1.59 0.49
CA ASP A 90 20.39 -2.39 -0.71
C ASP A 90 21.16 -3.71 -0.62
N ARG A 91 20.74 -4.70 -1.42
CA ARG A 91 21.25 -6.06 -1.32
C ARG A 91 21.16 -6.80 -2.64
N TYR A 92 21.90 -7.88 -2.75
CA TYR A 92 21.69 -8.86 -3.80
C TYR A 92 20.70 -9.93 -3.32
N LYS A 93 19.88 -10.45 -4.24
CA LYS A 93 19.21 -11.74 -4.08
C LYS A 93 19.90 -12.78 -4.93
N LYS A 94 20.19 -13.95 -4.35
CA LYS A 94 20.71 -15.08 -5.08
C LYS A 94 19.54 -15.93 -5.62
N VAL A 95 19.34 -15.87 -6.93
CA VAL A 95 18.31 -16.61 -7.68
C VAL A 95 19.01 -17.44 -8.74
N ASP A 96 18.78 -18.76 -8.77
CA ASP A 96 19.42 -19.69 -9.72
C ASP A 96 20.96 -19.54 -9.82
N ASN A 97 21.63 -19.39 -8.68
CA ASN A 97 23.07 -19.11 -8.56
C ASN A 97 23.55 -17.78 -9.18
N GLN A 98 22.66 -16.90 -9.61
CA GLN A 98 22.98 -15.55 -10.06
C GLN A 98 22.65 -14.52 -8.98
N LEU A 99 23.49 -13.49 -8.86
CA LEU A 99 23.21 -12.33 -8.01
C LEU A 99 22.38 -11.33 -8.80
N LYS A 100 21.15 -11.10 -8.35
CA LYS A 100 20.27 -10.05 -8.89
C LYS A 100 20.25 -8.87 -7.92
N SER A 101 20.42 -7.66 -8.47
CA SER A 101 20.29 -6.41 -7.70
C SER A 101 18.88 -6.30 -7.13
N HIS A 102 18.76 -5.99 -5.84
CA HIS A 102 17.48 -5.81 -5.17
C HIS A 102 17.51 -4.56 -4.28
N PRO A 103 17.35 -3.36 -4.88
CA PRO A 103 17.35 -2.10 -4.14
C PRO A 103 16.11 -1.96 -3.25
N THR A 104 16.22 -1.10 -2.24
CA THR A 104 15.11 -0.67 -1.37
C THR A 104 14.68 0.76 -1.75
N ILE A 105 13.86 1.43 -0.93
CA ILE A 105 13.46 2.84 -1.11
C ILE A 105 13.86 3.66 0.11
N ASN A 106 14.03 4.97 -0.04
CA ASN A 106 14.27 5.87 1.10
C ASN A 106 13.07 5.90 2.05
N TYR A 107 13.34 5.98 3.34
CA TYR A 107 12.31 6.06 4.37
C TYR A 107 11.67 7.45 4.38
N GLN A 108 10.33 7.49 4.47
CA GLN A 108 9.54 8.72 4.55
C GLN A 108 8.67 8.68 5.82
N GLN A 109 8.22 9.83 6.29
CA GLN A 109 7.33 9.89 7.45
C GLN A 109 6.04 9.08 7.24
N GLY A 110 5.53 9.07 6.00
CA GLY A 110 4.38 8.28 5.57
C GLY A 110 4.66 6.81 5.26
N ALA A 111 5.87 6.30 5.51
CA ALA A 111 6.21 4.89 5.35
C ALA A 111 5.56 4.02 6.46
N LEU A 112 4.24 4.09 6.59
CA LEU A 112 3.42 3.51 7.68
C LEU A 112 2.83 2.13 7.35
N ARG A 113 3.19 1.56 6.21
CA ARG A 113 2.78 0.19 5.85
C ARG A 113 3.61 -0.85 6.58
N ASP A 114 3.00 -1.90 7.11
CA ASP A 114 3.73 -2.96 7.83
C ASP A 114 4.64 -3.81 6.93
N ASP A 115 4.47 -3.72 5.61
CA ASP A 115 5.26 -4.43 4.59
C ASP A 115 6.45 -3.62 4.02
N PHE A 116 6.94 -2.59 4.74
CA PHE A 116 8.14 -1.85 4.30
C PHE A 116 9.37 -2.78 4.19
N ASP A 117 9.97 -2.87 3.00
CA ASP A 117 11.12 -3.74 2.77
C ASP A 117 12.44 -3.08 3.22
N PHE A 118 12.85 -3.40 4.45
CA PHE A 118 14.19 -3.11 4.97
C PHE A 118 15.25 -4.12 4.50
N GLY A 119 14.85 -5.20 3.83
CA GLY A 119 15.67 -6.39 3.67
C GLY A 119 15.72 -7.25 4.95
N ALA A 120 16.60 -8.24 4.96
CA ALA A 120 16.80 -9.16 6.08
C ALA A 120 17.63 -8.56 7.24
N LEU A 121 18.41 -7.50 7.02
CA LEU A 121 19.33 -6.96 8.01
C LEU A 121 19.08 -5.47 8.28
N ILE A 122 18.96 -5.11 9.55
CA ILE A 122 18.89 -3.71 10.01
C ILE A 122 19.97 -3.45 11.07
N LEU A 123 20.65 -2.30 10.99
CA LEU A 123 21.62 -1.87 12.00
C LEU A 123 20.99 -0.78 12.86
N MET A 124 21.21 -0.84 14.17
CA MET A 124 20.75 0.18 15.11
C MET A 124 21.86 0.52 16.11
N PRO A 125 22.01 1.78 16.53
CA PRO A 125 22.72 2.10 17.77
C PRO A 125 22.01 1.44 18.96
N SER A 126 22.79 0.78 19.82
CA SER A 126 22.25 -0.03 20.92
C SER A 126 21.49 0.79 21.95
N ASP A 127 21.88 2.05 22.17
CA ASP A 127 21.18 2.99 23.04
C ASP A 127 19.80 3.38 22.48
N ARG A 128 19.72 3.66 21.18
CA ARG A 128 18.46 3.97 20.48
C ARG A 128 17.52 2.77 20.46
N PHE A 129 18.05 1.58 20.19
CA PHE A 129 17.29 0.33 20.28
C PHE A 129 16.71 0.14 21.69
N LYS A 130 17.53 0.22 22.75
CA LYS A 130 17.07 0.08 24.14
C LYS A 130 16.04 1.14 24.51
N GLN A 131 16.24 2.39 24.07
CA GLN A 131 15.28 3.48 24.27
C GLN A 131 13.94 3.22 23.59
N ALA A 132 13.94 2.71 22.36
CA ALA A 132 12.72 2.37 21.62
C ALA A 132 11.99 1.19 22.27
N VAL A 133 12.71 0.12 22.67
CA VAL A 133 12.11 -1.04 23.34
C VAL A 133 11.50 -0.65 24.69
N ALA A 134 12.14 0.25 25.45
CA ALA A 134 11.59 0.74 26.71
C ALA A 134 10.29 1.57 26.54
N ARG A 135 10.00 2.06 25.33
CA ARG A 135 8.77 2.79 25.00
C ARG A 135 7.66 1.89 24.46
N MET A 136 7.94 0.61 24.17
CA MET A 136 6.93 -0.34 23.71
C MET A 136 5.95 -0.64 24.85
N GLU A 137 4.72 -0.17 24.72
CA GLU A 137 3.68 -0.30 25.75
C GLU A 137 2.94 -1.63 25.68
N ARG A 138 2.94 -2.30 24.52
CA ARG A 138 2.17 -3.52 24.25
C ARG A 138 3.09 -4.71 24.01
N ASP A 139 2.64 -5.86 24.49
CA ASP A 139 3.26 -7.14 24.15
C ASP A 139 2.60 -7.71 22.89
N TYR A 140 3.39 -7.82 21.83
CA TYR A 140 2.99 -8.34 20.52
C TYR A 140 3.56 -9.74 20.32
N GLN A 141 2.86 -10.59 19.57
CA GLN A 141 3.36 -11.87 19.09
C GLN A 141 3.97 -11.77 17.69
N HIS A 142 3.54 -10.77 16.91
CA HIS A 142 3.87 -10.62 15.49
C HIS A 142 4.34 -9.20 15.11
N ALA A 143 3.81 -8.14 15.74
CA ALA A 143 4.09 -6.75 15.34
C ALA A 143 5.29 -6.10 16.03
N ALA A 144 6.14 -6.83 16.78
CA ALA A 144 7.17 -6.21 17.60
C ALA A 144 8.24 -5.44 16.79
N ILE A 145 8.69 -5.99 15.65
CA ILE A 145 9.60 -5.26 14.74
C ILE A 145 8.92 -4.04 14.14
N TYR A 146 7.61 -4.15 13.86
CA TYR A 146 6.87 -3.04 13.31
C TYR A 146 6.73 -1.89 14.33
N ASP A 147 6.33 -2.18 15.56
CA ASP A 147 6.25 -1.15 16.62
C ASP A 147 7.64 -0.59 16.97
N LEU A 148 8.68 -1.43 17.01
CA LEU A 148 10.07 -1.00 17.21
C LEU A 148 10.50 0.04 16.16
N ARG A 149 10.27 -0.22 14.86
CA ARG A 149 10.65 0.74 13.81
C ARG A 149 9.87 2.05 13.92
N LEU A 150 8.61 2.00 14.34
CA LEU A 150 7.78 3.19 14.51
C LEU A 150 8.35 4.06 15.64
N HIS A 151 8.72 3.48 16.78
CA HIS A 151 9.40 4.18 17.86
C HIS A 151 10.78 4.72 17.47
N LEU A 152 11.56 3.99 16.67
CA LEU A 152 12.86 4.48 16.18
C LEU A 152 12.69 5.67 15.22
N SER A 153 11.61 5.70 14.43
CA SER A 153 11.29 6.85 13.57
C SER A 153 10.85 8.09 14.36
N GLU A 154 10.27 7.92 15.55
CA GLU A 154 9.98 9.01 16.49
C GLU A 154 11.25 9.58 17.16
N LEU A 155 12.31 8.77 17.27
CA LEU A 155 13.56 9.14 17.94
C LEU A 155 14.55 9.87 17.05
N GLY A 156 14.43 9.73 15.73
CA GLY A 156 15.37 10.31 14.78
C GLY A 156 15.30 9.68 13.39
N GLN A 157 16.32 9.95 12.59
CA GLN A 157 16.33 9.58 11.18
C GLN A 157 16.56 8.08 10.98
N ILE A 158 15.78 7.49 10.09
CA ILE A 158 16.04 6.18 9.51
C ILE A 158 16.77 6.37 8.17
N VAL A 159 17.91 5.72 7.99
CA VAL A 159 18.81 5.94 6.84
C VAL A 159 18.94 4.69 5.97
N ARG A 160 18.74 4.87 4.67
CA ARG A 160 19.08 3.88 3.64
C ARG A 160 20.53 4.06 3.18
N ILE A 161 21.26 2.96 3.06
CA ILE A 161 22.53 2.89 2.33
C ILE A 161 22.25 2.26 0.97
N THR A 162 22.48 3.01 -0.12
CA THR A 162 22.17 2.58 -1.50
C THR A 162 23.20 1.58 -2.07
N GLU A 163 24.15 1.12 -1.26
CA GLU A 163 25.17 0.14 -1.63
C GLU A 163 24.66 -1.27 -1.33
N HIS A 164 25.03 -2.25 -2.15
CA HIS A 164 24.69 -3.66 -1.95
C HIS A 164 25.60 -4.28 -0.89
N LEU A 165 25.19 -4.21 0.37
CA LEU A 165 26.07 -4.57 1.49
C LEU A 165 25.97 -6.04 1.91
N TYR A 166 25.04 -6.81 1.36
CA TYR A 166 24.90 -8.24 1.62
C TYR A 166 24.08 -8.95 0.54
N THR A 167 24.09 -10.27 0.57
CA THR A 167 23.31 -11.15 -0.30
C THR A 167 22.31 -11.93 0.53
N GLU A 168 21.06 -12.00 0.07
CA GLU A 168 20.02 -12.91 0.57
C GLU A 168 19.95 -14.15 -0.32
N ALA A 169 19.97 -15.35 0.25
CA ALA A 169 19.57 -16.56 -0.48
C ALA A 169 18.04 -16.61 -0.55
N GLU A 170 17.48 -16.82 -1.74
CA GLU A 170 16.05 -16.95 -1.90
C GLU A 170 15.56 -18.29 -1.33
N THR A 171 14.79 -18.24 -0.24
CA THR A 171 14.14 -19.41 0.37
C THR A 171 12.65 -19.53 0.00
N ASP A 172 12.07 -18.49 -0.62
CA ASP A 172 10.64 -18.44 -0.96
C ASP A 172 10.41 -18.18 -2.46
N LEU A 173 10.31 -19.29 -3.21
CA LEU A 173 10.09 -19.36 -4.67
C LEU A 173 8.66 -19.03 -5.11
N ARG A 174 7.78 -18.55 -4.21
CA ARG A 174 6.39 -18.21 -4.58
C ARG A 174 6.33 -16.90 -5.36
N ALA A 175 5.52 -16.88 -6.43
CA ALA A 175 5.28 -15.72 -7.28
C ALA A 175 4.80 -14.47 -6.50
N SER A 176 5.27 -13.29 -6.92
CA SER A 176 4.96 -11.97 -6.34
C SER A 176 3.45 -11.69 -6.21
N GLY A 177 2.65 -12.07 -7.21
CA GLY A 177 1.20 -11.92 -7.19
C GLY A 177 0.47 -12.69 -6.08
N LYS A 178 1.03 -13.78 -5.57
CA LYS A 178 0.46 -14.49 -4.40
C LYS A 178 0.74 -13.74 -3.09
N LYS A 179 1.89 -13.05 -2.99
CA LYS A 179 2.31 -12.29 -1.79
C LYS A 179 1.49 -11.01 -1.60
N LEU A 180 1.02 -10.40 -2.70
CA LEU A 180 0.26 -9.15 -2.67
C LEU A 180 -1.01 -9.24 -1.81
N PHE A 181 -1.61 -10.42 -1.69
CA PHE A 181 -2.87 -10.64 -0.98
C PHE A 181 -2.73 -11.41 0.34
N ASP A 182 -1.52 -11.59 0.86
CA ASP A 182 -1.30 -12.33 2.10
C ASP A 182 -2.08 -11.71 3.29
N TYR A 183 -2.39 -10.42 3.26
CA TYR A 183 -3.20 -9.75 4.29
C TYR A 183 -4.67 -10.18 4.32
N VAL A 184 -5.18 -10.79 3.24
CA VAL A 184 -6.56 -11.27 3.10
C VAL A 184 -6.70 -12.72 3.58
N ASP A 185 -5.59 -13.44 3.79
CA ASP A 185 -5.63 -14.80 4.33
C ASP A 185 -6.15 -14.78 5.78
N PRO A 186 -7.25 -15.51 6.11
CA PRO A 186 -7.75 -15.62 7.47
C PRO A 186 -6.70 -16.06 8.50
N LYS A 187 -5.69 -16.83 8.08
CA LYS A 187 -4.56 -17.26 8.93
C LYS A 187 -3.69 -16.10 9.40
N ASN A 188 -3.75 -14.95 8.72
CA ASN A 188 -3.00 -13.74 9.05
C ASN A 188 -3.84 -12.72 9.83
N ARG A 189 -5.08 -13.03 10.22
CA ARG A 189 -5.95 -12.08 10.93
C ARG A 189 -5.35 -11.59 12.26
N ALA A 190 -4.75 -12.48 13.05
CA ALA A 190 -4.09 -12.10 14.30
C ALA A 190 -2.92 -11.13 14.05
N VAL A 191 -2.13 -11.39 13.00
CA VAL A 191 -1.06 -10.49 12.54
C VAL A 191 -1.64 -9.13 12.16
N GLN A 192 -2.69 -9.09 11.34
CA GLN A 192 -3.31 -7.85 10.88
C GLN A 192 -3.84 -6.99 12.04
N ILE A 193 -4.45 -7.62 13.04
CA ILE A 193 -4.92 -6.93 14.25
C ILE A 193 -3.74 -6.27 14.98
N GLU A 194 -2.64 -6.99 15.20
CA GLU A 194 -1.47 -6.42 15.87
C GLU A 194 -0.81 -5.30 15.05
N MET A 195 -0.71 -5.46 13.73
CA MET A 195 -0.15 -4.42 12.84
C MET A 195 -1.00 -3.14 12.86
N GLU A 196 -2.33 -3.27 12.83
CA GLU A 196 -3.25 -2.14 12.97
C GLU A 196 -3.09 -1.45 14.33
N GLN A 197 -2.98 -2.23 15.41
CA GLN A 197 -2.78 -1.71 16.76
C GLN A 197 -1.47 -0.91 16.89
N ALA A 198 -0.36 -1.43 16.37
CA ALA A 198 0.94 -0.76 16.39
C ALA A 198 0.88 0.58 15.61
N CYS A 199 0.31 0.56 14.39
CA CYS A 199 0.15 1.76 13.59
C CYS A 199 -0.75 2.80 14.28
N THR A 200 -1.85 2.36 14.87
CA THR A 200 -2.80 3.25 15.58
C THR A 200 -2.16 3.88 16.81
N ALA A 201 -1.39 3.11 17.57
CA ALA A 201 -0.63 3.60 18.72
C ALA A 201 0.40 4.65 18.28
N HIS A 202 1.13 4.41 17.19
CA HIS A 202 2.06 5.38 16.63
C HIS A 202 1.36 6.67 16.19
N LEU A 203 0.26 6.58 15.42
CA LEU A 203 -0.52 7.76 15.01
C LEU A 203 -0.99 8.58 16.21
N LYS A 204 -1.36 7.91 17.32
CA LYS A 204 -1.71 8.59 18.58
C LYS A 204 -0.51 9.33 19.16
N ARG A 205 0.64 8.68 19.27
CA ARG A 205 1.87 9.26 19.85
C ARG A 205 2.34 10.50 19.09
N ILE A 206 2.26 10.48 17.77
CA ILE A 206 2.69 11.61 16.94
C ILE A 206 1.61 12.68 16.75
N GLY A 207 0.39 12.47 17.28
CA GLY A 207 -0.71 13.44 17.19
C GLY A 207 -1.49 13.43 15.87
N ALA A 208 -1.36 12.39 15.05
CA ALA A 208 -2.03 12.29 13.75
C ALA A 208 -3.31 11.41 13.76
N LEU A 209 -3.64 10.80 14.90
CA LEU A 209 -4.83 9.95 15.02
C LEU A 209 -6.13 10.76 14.82
N LEU A 210 -7.02 10.26 13.96
CA LEU A 210 -8.36 10.83 13.81
C LEU A 210 -9.29 10.24 14.87
N THR A 211 -9.82 11.09 15.75
CA THR A 211 -10.72 10.68 16.85
C THR A 211 -12.12 11.27 16.73
N LYS A 212 -12.29 12.36 15.98
CA LYS A 212 -13.59 13.01 15.76
C LYS A 212 -14.44 12.19 14.79
N LYS A 213 -15.75 12.11 15.06
CA LYS A 213 -16.73 11.52 14.13
C LYS A 213 -16.61 12.19 12.76
N PRO A 214 -16.62 11.41 11.67
CA PRO A 214 -16.54 11.97 10.33
C PRO A 214 -17.82 12.75 9.99
N GLN A 215 -17.69 13.72 9.09
CA GLN A 215 -18.81 14.46 8.53
C GLN A 215 -19.60 13.60 7.54
N THR A 216 -20.91 13.83 7.50
CA THR A 216 -21.82 13.29 6.47
C THR A 216 -22.07 14.34 5.40
N ILE A 217 -22.41 13.89 4.19
CA ILE A 217 -22.77 14.75 3.07
C ILE A 217 -24.21 15.23 3.21
N ASP A 218 -24.43 16.49 2.86
CA ASP A 218 -25.78 17.00 2.65
C ASP A 218 -26.27 16.64 1.24
N LEU A 219 -27.12 15.61 1.16
CA LEU A 219 -27.71 15.16 -0.09
C LEU A 219 -29.04 15.86 -0.42
N ASP A 220 -29.52 16.75 0.43
CA ASP A 220 -30.77 17.49 0.18
C ASP A 220 -30.51 18.86 -0.46
N ALA A 221 -29.24 19.30 -0.44
CA ALA A 221 -28.80 20.50 -1.12
C ALA A 221 -29.12 20.43 -2.64
N PRO A 222 -29.69 21.50 -3.23
CA PRO A 222 -29.96 21.55 -4.66
C PRO A 222 -28.70 21.31 -5.49
N HIS A 223 -28.82 20.51 -6.56
CA HIS A 223 -27.73 20.25 -7.49
C HIS A 223 -28.24 20.26 -8.93
N ASN A 224 -27.36 20.65 -9.87
CA ASN A 224 -27.66 20.74 -11.30
C ASN A 224 -26.96 19.64 -12.12
N PHE A 225 -26.93 18.42 -11.59
CA PHE A 225 -26.36 17.28 -12.32
C PHE A 225 -27.36 16.72 -13.33
N PRO A 226 -26.93 16.37 -14.56
CA PRO A 226 -27.84 15.87 -15.60
C PRO A 226 -28.36 14.45 -15.31
N VAL A 227 -27.62 13.68 -14.53
CA VAL A 227 -27.95 12.31 -14.10
C VAL A 227 -27.52 12.10 -12.65
N GLU A 228 -28.09 11.10 -11.99
CA GLU A 228 -27.74 10.79 -10.59
C GLU A 228 -26.35 10.16 -10.49
N ALA A 229 -25.97 9.30 -11.44
CA ALA A 229 -24.69 8.64 -11.44
C ALA A 229 -24.01 8.59 -12.81
N SER A 230 -22.68 8.60 -12.80
CA SER A 230 -21.84 8.33 -13.96
C SER A 230 -20.84 7.22 -13.64
N VAL A 231 -20.82 6.18 -14.46
CA VAL A 231 -19.71 5.22 -14.45
C VAL A 231 -18.54 5.83 -15.20
N ILE A 232 -17.36 5.87 -14.60
CA ILE A 232 -16.16 6.47 -15.19
C ILE A 232 -15.18 5.36 -15.55
N ILE A 233 -14.80 5.30 -16.83
CA ILE A 233 -13.89 4.29 -17.38
C ILE A 233 -12.73 4.99 -18.12
N PRO A 234 -11.59 5.23 -17.47
CA PRO A 234 -10.36 5.57 -18.17
C PRO A 234 -9.88 4.38 -18.99
N VAL A 235 -9.44 4.61 -20.23
CA VAL A 235 -8.97 3.51 -21.09
C VAL A 235 -7.81 3.92 -21.97
N ARG A 236 -6.85 3.00 -22.14
CA ARG A 236 -5.82 3.06 -23.18
C ARG A 236 -5.45 1.66 -23.62
N ASN A 237 -5.61 1.37 -24.91
CA ASN A 237 -5.27 0.09 -25.53
C ASN A 237 -5.86 -1.12 -24.79
N ARG A 238 -7.18 -1.27 -24.89
CA ARG A 238 -7.96 -2.33 -24.22
C ARG A 238 -8.98 -2.98 -25.15
N ILE A 239 -8.64 -3.15 -26.44
CA ILE A 239 -9.57 -3.73 -27.42
C ILE A 239 -10.10 -5.10 -27.01
N LYS A 240 -9.29 -5.90 -26.29
CA LYS A 240 -9.68 -7.24 -25.82
C LYS A 240 -10.74 -7.24 -24.71
N THR A 241 -10.92 -6.15 -23.97
CA THR A 241 -11.72 -6.13 -22.74
C THR A 241 -12.76 -5.02 -22.68
N ILE A 242 -12.59 -3.94 -23.45
CA ILE A 242 -13.38 -2.71 -23.32
C ILE A 242 -14.87 -2.95 -23.60
N THR A 243 -15.20 -3.82 -24.56
CA THR A 243 -16.59 -4.14 -24.90
C THR A 243 -17.31 -4.75 -23.69
N ASP A 244 -16.70 -5.72 -23.01
CA ASP A 244 -17.30 -6.36 -21.83
C ASP A 244 -17.48 -5.36 -20.69
N ALA A 245 -16.46 -4.53 -20.43
CA ALA A 245 -16.50 -3.53 -19.37
C ALA A 245 -17.66 -2.54 -19.61
N VAL A 246 -17.73 -1.95 -20.81
CA VAL A 246 -18.80 -1.02 -21.19
C VAL A 246 -20.16 -1.69 -21.13
N LEU A 247 -20.32 -2.90 -21.67
CA LEU A 247 -21.60 -3.62 -21.65
C LEU A 247 -22.04 -3.96 -20.23
N SER A 248 -21.11 -4.24 -19.31
CA SER A 248 -21.44 -4.46 -17.89
C SER A 248 -21.97 -3.19 -17.21
N ALA A 249 -21.54 -2.00 -17.66
CA ALA A 249 -21.94 -0.71 -17.13
C ALA A 249 -23.24 -0.17 -17.77
N VAL A 250 -23.36 -0.14 -19.10
CA VAL A 250 -24.52 0.45 -19.78
C VAL A 250 -25.82 -0.33 -19.56
N LYS A 251 -25.73 -1.64 -19.24
CA LYS A 251 -26.87 -2.55 -18.99
C LYS A 251 -27.34 -2.58 -17.53
N GLN A 252 -26.81 -1.70 -16.68
CA GLN A 252 -27.24 -1.62 -15.28
C GLN A 252 -28.72 -1.21 -15.18
N LYS A 253 -29.41 -1.75 -14.18
CA LYS A 253 -30.83 -1.49 -13.90
C LYS A 253 -30.93 -0.67 -12.62
N THR A 254 -31.39 0.57 -12.76
CA THR A 254 -31.44 1.55 -11.68
C THR A 254 -32.81 2.19 -11.59
N SER A 255 -33.13 2.71 -10.41
CA SER A 255 -34.32 3.54 -10.16
C SER A 255 -34.12 5.00 -10.54
N PHE A 256 -32.89 5.39 -10.88
CA PHE A 256 -32.45 6.74 -11.22
C PHE A 256 -31.75 6.79 -12.60
N PRO A 257 -31.73 7.95 -13.28
CA PRO A 257 -30.98 8.11 -14.53
C PRO A 257 -29.47 8.05 -14.28
N PHE A 258 -28.74 7.40 -15.19
CA PHE A 258 -27.29 7.32 -15.17
C PHE A 258 -26.71 7.35 -16.59
N ASN A 259 -25.39 7.59 -16.69
CA ASN A 259 -24.63 7.40 -17.93
C ASN A 259 -23.29 6.68 -17.66
N VAL A 260 -22.60 6.32 -18.73
CA VAL A 260 -21.25 5.78 -18.72
C VAL A 260 -20.34 6.73 -19.49
N ILE A 261 -19.30 7.24 -18.84
CA ILE A 261 -18.31 8.14 -19.43
C ILE A 261 -17.01 7.38 -19.58
N VAL A 262 -16.63 7.10 -20.83
CA VAL A 262 -15.35 6.49 -21.17
C VAL A 262 -14.39 7.58 -21.62
N THR A 263 -13.21 7.66 -21.00
CA THR A 263 -12.15 8.58 -21.42
C THR A 263 -11.06 7.82 -22.15
N ASP A 264 -11.09 7.83 -23.49
CA ASP A 264 -10.05 7.25 -24.33
C ASP A 264 -8.79 8.12 -24.28
N ASN A 265 -7.73 7.59 -23.69
CA ASN A 265 -6.44 8.25 -23.60
C ASN A 265 -5.56 7.90 -24.81
N HIS A 266 -6.10 8.18 -26.00
CA HIS A 266 -5.46 8.02 -27.30
C HIS A 266 -5.05 6.58 -27.61
N SER A 267 -6.02 5.66 -27.56
CA SER A 267 -5.76 4.28 -27.96
C SER A 267 -5.38 4.15 -29.43
N THR A 268 -4.54 3.17 -29.74
CA THR A 268 -3.99 2.90 -31.08
C THR A 268 -4.24 1.46 -31.54
N ASP A 269 -5.00 0.67 -30.78
CA ASP A 269 -5.25 -0.76 -30.99
C ASP A 269 -6.67 -1.07 -31.50
N GLY A 270 -7.43 -0.04 -31.89
CA GLY A 270 -8.84 -0.15 -32.28
C GLY A 270 -9.85 0.08 -31.15
N THR A 271 -9.41 0.26 -29.89
CA THR A 271 -10.30 0.54 -28.74
C THR A 271 -11.23 1.73 -29.00
N TYR A 272 -10.73 2.83 -29.56
CA TYR A 272 -11.54 4.03 -29.80
C TYR A 272 -12.64 3.80 -30.85
N GLU A 273 -12.33 3.01 -31.88
CA GLU A 273 -13.27 2.70 -32.96
C GLU A 273 -14.39 1.78 -32.46
N GLU A 274 -14.06 0.84 -31.59
CA GLU A 274 -15.04 0.00 -30.90
C GLU A 274 -15.92 0.83 -29.96
N LEU A 275 -15.34 1.77 -29.21
CA LEU A 275 -16.10 2.69 -28.36
C LEU A 275 -17.07 3.56 -29.17
N LYS A 276 -16.65 4.05 -30.35
CA LYS A 276 -17.54 4.78 -31.25
C LYS A 276 -18.71 3.92 -31.71
N ARG A 277 -18.45 2.67 -32.11
CA ARG A 277 -19.51 1.72 -32.49
C ARG A 277 -20.51 1.53 -31.35
N LEU A 278 -20.02 1.24 -30.15
CA LEU A 278 -20.85 1.07 -28.94
C LEU A 278 -21.64 2.33 -28.60
N SER A 279 -21.08 3.53 -28.78
CA SER A 279 -21.79 4.78 -28.50
C SER A 279 -22.93 5.06 -29.49
N GLY A 280 -22.87 4.48 -30.69
CA GLY A 280 -23.99 4.49 -31.64
C GLY A 280 -25.11 3.50 -31.29
N GLU A 281 -24.83 2.51 -30.43
CA GLU A 281 -25.78 1.48 -30.00
C GLU A 281 -26.39 1.76 -28.62
N HIS A 282 -25.71 2.58 -27.81
CA HIS A 282 -26.08 2.87 -26.42
C HIS A 282 -26.07 4.38 -26.17
N GLU A 283 -27.26 5.00 -26.13
CA GLU A 283 -27.41 6.46 -25.95
C GLU A 283 -26.87 6.99 -24.61
N ASN A 284 -26.75 6.13 -23.60
CA ASN A 284 -26.19 6.47 -22.29
C ASN A 284 -24.65 6.31 -22.22
N LEU A 285 -23.98 5.97 -23.34
CA LEU A 285 -22.53 5.90 -23.44
C LEU A 285 -21.95 7.17 -24.04
N ILE A 286 -21.09 7.85 -23.27
CA ILE A 286 -20.40 9.07 -23.66
C ILE A 286 -18.92 8.75 -23.78
N VAL A 287 -18.38 8.92 -24.99
CA VAL A 287 -16.95 8.69 -25.27
C VAL A 287 -16.25 10.03 -25.37
N LEU A 288 -15.34 10.27 -24.43
CA LEU A 288 -14.49 11.45 -24.36
C LEU A 288 -13.09 11.11 -24.84
N ARG A 289 -12.50 12.01 -25.62
CA ARG A 289 -11.09 11.94 -26.00
C ARG A 289 -10.42 13.29 -25.72
N PRO A 290 -9.56 13.41 -24.69
CA PRO A 290 -8.90 14.66 -24.37
C PRO A 290 -7.97 15.13 -25.49
N ASP A 291 -7.91 16.43 -25.76
CA ASP A 291 -6.97 16.99 -26.77
C ASP A 291 -5.49 16.94 -26.32
N ARG A 292 -5.24 16.60 -25.06
CA ARG A 292 -3.91 16.54 -24.43
C ARG A 292 -3.44 15.10 -24.27
N HIS A 293 -2.11 14.91 -24.21
CA HIS A 293 -1.45 13.59 -24.23
C HIS A 293 -0.66 13.26 -22.96
N ASP A 294 -0.72 14.12 -21.94
CA ASP A 294 0.05 14.01 -20.70
C ASP A 294 -0.78 13.49 -19.51
N LEU A 295 -1.95 12.89 -19.79
CA LEU A 295 -2.83 12.35 -18.75
C LEU A 295 -2.44 10.91 -18.39
N GLY A 296 -2.26 10.67 -17.10
CA GLY A 296 -2.38 9.36 -16.48
C GLY A 296 -3.83 9.02 -16.16
N ILE A 297 -4.05 7.91 -15.45
CA ILE A 297 -5.39 7.44 -15.05
C ILE A 297 -6.14 8.52 -14.25
N GLY A 298 -5.49 9.14 -13.25
CA GLY A 298 -6.11 10.19 -12.45
C GLY A 298 -6.44 11.46 -13.26
N GLY A 299 -5.62 11.75 -14.29
CA GLY A 299 -5.91 12.83 -15.23
C GLY A 299 -7.14 12.56 -16.09
N CYS A 300 -7.31 11.33 -16.59
CA CYS A 300 -8.50 10.89 -17.31
C CYS A 300 -9.75 10.93 -16.42
N TRP A 301 -9.63 10.51 -15.15
CA TRP A 301 -10.69 10.67 -14.17
C TRP A 301 -11.09 12.13 -13.99
N ASN A 302 -10.11 13.04 -13.78
CA ASN A 302 -10.39 14.46 -13.67
C ASN A 302 -11.09 15.01 -14.91
N TYR A 303 -10.67 14.59 -16.11
CA TYR A 303 -11.31 14.98 -17.36
C TYR A 303 -12.79 14.56 -17.39
N ALA A 304 -13.09 13.33 -16.96
CA ALA A 304 -14.44 12.81 -16.92
C ALA A 304 -15.31 13.50 -15.86
N ILE A 305 -14.82 13.66 -14.63
CA ILE A 305 -15.63 14.27 -13.55
C ILE A 305 -15.87 15.75 -13.75
N MET A 306 -14.97 16.46 -14.44
CA MET A 306 -15.13 17.88 -14.77
C MET A 306 -16.05 18.11 -15.97
N ASN A 307 -16.36 17.06 -16.73
CA ASN A 307 -17.28 17.15 -17.86
C ASN A 307 -18.71 17.46 -17.39
N GLU A 308 -19.46 18.21 -18.20
CA GLU A 308 -20.83 18.62 -17.92
C GLU A 308 -21.82 17.45 -17.81
N HIS A 309 -21.51 16.33 -18.46
CA HIS A 309 -22.33 15.12 -18.41
C HIS A 309 -22.14 14.30 -17.13
N CYS A 310 -21.11 14.57 -16.33
CA CYS A 310 -20.86 13.80 -15.12
C CYS A 310 -22.00 14.00 -14.11
N GLY A 311 -22.50 12.90 -13.55
CA GLY A 311 -23.57 12.86 -12.58
C GLY A 311 -23.14 13.20 -11.17
N ARG A 312 -24.13 13.20 -10.28
CA ARG A 312 -23.94 13.52 -8.85
C ARG A 312 -22.97 12.58 -8.14
N PHE A 313 -22.96 11.30 -8.54
CA PHE A 313 -22.02 10.29 -8.06
C PHE A 313 -21.17 9.75 -9.21
N ALA A 314 -19.85 9.76 -9.04
CA ALA A 314 -18.91 9.19 -9.99
C ALA A 314 -18.46 7.81 -9.50
N ILE A 315 -18.68 6.77 -10.30
CA ILE A 315 -18.50 5.36 -9.91
C ILE A 315 -17.43 4.74 -10.81
N GLN A 316 -16.43 4.10 -10.22
CA GLN A 316 -15.36 3.47 -10.97
C GLN A 316 -15.83 2.22 -11.71
N LEU A 317 -15.32 2.06 -12.94
CA LEU A 317 -15.08 0.75 -13.54
C LEU A 317 -13.76 0.78 -14.32
N ASP A 318 -12.84 -0.13 -14.02
CA ASP A 318 -11.61 -0.25 -14.81
C ASP A 318 -11.92 -0.91 -16.17
N SER A 319 -11.25 -0.44 -17.22
CA SER A 319 -11.51 -0.82 -18.64
C SER A 319 -11.32 -2.30 -18.99
N ASP A 320 -10.85 -3.06 -18.02
CA ASP A 320 -10.58 -4.49 -18.08
C ASP A 320 -11.38 -5.32 -17.08
N ASP A 321 -12.15 -4.68 -16.21
CA ASP A 321 -12.95 -5.34 -15.19
C ASP A 321 -14.44 -5.30 -15.54
N LEU A 322 -15.27 -5.89 -14.68
CA LEU A 322 -16.73 -5.91 -14.86
C LEU A 322 -17.46 -5.68 -13.54
N TYR A 323 -18.68 -5.14 -13.61
CA TYR A 323 -19.61 -5.25 -12.49
C TYR A 323 -20.11 -6.68 -12.33
N SER A 324 -20.33 -7.13 -11.09
CA SER A 324 -20.72 -8.52 -10.80
C SER A 324 -22.15 -8.86 -11.18
N GLY A 325 -23.01 -7.86 -11.34
CA GLY A 325 -24.42 -8.00 -11.69
C GLY A 325 -25.04 -6.68 -12.14
N THR A 326 -26.27 -6.75 -12.67
CA THR A 326 -26.99 -5.60 -13.24
C THR A 326 -27.54 -4.62 -12.20
N ASP A 327 -27.41 -4.92 -10.91
CA ASP A 327 -27.93 -4.12 -9.78
C ASP A 327 -26.80 -3.42 -9.00
N THR A 328 -25.57 -3.42 -9.51
CA THR A 328 -24.40 -2.88 -8.82
C THR A 328 -24.52 -1.38 -8.58
N LEU A 329 -24.88 -0.61 -9.60
CA LEU A 329 -25.05 0.85 -9.48
C LEU A 329 -26.15 1.20 -8.48
N GLU A 330 -27.27 0.45 -8.51
CA GLU A 330 -28.39 0.65 -7.59
C GLU A 330 -27.91 0.50 -6.14
N LYS A 331 -27.18 -0.58 -5.82
CA LYS A 331 -26.60 -0.81 -4.49
C LYS A 331 -25.67 0.30 -4.04
N ILE A 332 -24.79 0.77 -4.93
CA ILE A 332 -23.82 1.84 -4.64
C ILE A 332 -24.53 3.15 -4.32
N VAL A 333 -25.46 3.58 -5.17
CA VAL A 333 -26.17 4.86 -5.01
C VAL A 333 -27.10 4.81 -3.81
N GLN A 334 -27.80 3.69 -3.58
CA GLN A 334 -28.62 3.51 -2.38
C GLN A 334 -27.78 3.69 -1.10
N LEU A 335 -26.54 3.17 -1.07
CA LEU A 335 -25.68 3.33 0.10
C LEU A 335 -25.25 4.79 0.33
N PHE A 336 -24.99 5.56 -0.73
CA PHE A 336 -24.75 7.00 -0.60
C PHE A 336 -25.92 7.70 0.11
N HIS A 337 -27.15 7.42 -0.32
CA HIS A 337 -28.36 8.00 0.27
C HIS A 337 -28.59 7.55 1.71
N GLN A 338 -28.43 6.26 2.00
CA GLN A 338 -28.63 5.69 3.33
C GLN A 338 -27.59 6.19 4.34
N GLU A 339 -26.33 6.20 3.94
CA GLU A 339 -25.23 6.52 4.86
C GLU A 339 -24.81 7.98 4.85
N ARG A 340 -25.25 8.75 3.85
CA ARG A 340 -24.82 10.13 3.58
C ARG A 340 -23.30 10.24 3.61
N CYS A 341 -22.63 9.29 2.97
CA CYS A 341 -21.18 9.20 2.92
C CYS A 341 -20.64 9.99 1.72
N ALA A 342 -19.34 10.29 1.75
CA ALA A 342 -18.67 11.03 0.69
C ALA A 342 -18.04 10.11 -0.36
N MET A 343 -17.73 8.88 0.04
CA MET A 343 -17.19 7.84 -0.83
C MET A 343 -17.78 6.50 -0.41
N VAL A 344 -18.01 5.62 -1.40
CA VAL A 344 -18.40 4.23 -1.19
C VAL A 344 -17.29 3.33 -1.72
N VAL A 345 -16.98 2.26 -1.00
CA VAL A 345 -16.02 1.25 -1.41
C VAL A 345 -16.66 -0.14 -1.37
N GLY A 346 -16.55 -0.89 -2.46
CA GLY A 346 -17.09 -2.24 -2.53
C GLY A 346 -16.09 -3.36 -2.24
N THR A 347 -16.66 -4.57 -2.30
CA THR A 347 -15.97 -5.86 -2.33
C THR A 347 -15.89 -6.34 -3.78
N TYR A 348 -14.75 -6.94 -4.13
CA TYR A 348 -14.54 -7.51 -5.45
C TYR A 348 -14.12 -8.98 -5.39
N ARG A 349 -14.37 -9.71 -6.48
CA ARG A 349 -13.91 -11.09 -6.69
C ARG A 349 -12.82 -11.10 -7.75
N MET A 350 -11.74 -11.82 -7.49
CA MET A 350 -10.69 -12.08 -8.45
C MET A 350 -11.15 -13.17 -9.44
N THR A 351 -11.10 -12.87 -10.73
CA THR A 351 -11.45 -13.83 -11.78
C THR A 351 -10.38 -13.91 -12.86
N ASN A 352 -10.34 -15.01 -13.59
CA ASN A 352 -9.60 -15.06 -14.86
C ASN A 352 -10.41 -14.38 -15.99
N PHE A 353 -9.87 -14.43 -17.21
CA PHE A 353 -10.51 -13.86 -18.39
C PHE A 353 -11.90 -14.45 -18.68
N ASN A 354 -12.12 -15.72 -18.33
CA ASN A 354 -13.39 -16.44 -18.51
C ASN A 354 -14.39 -16.23 -17.35
N LEU A 355 -14.10 -15.30 -16.43
CA LEU A 355 -14.89 -15.01 -15.23
C LEU A 355 -14.92 -16.13 -14.19
N GLU A 356 -14.02 -17.11 -14.29
CA GLU A 356 -13.85 -18.15 -13.28
C GLU A 356 -13.06 -17.59 -12.09
N GLU A 357 -13.49 -17.89 -10.86
CA GLU A 357 -12.81 -17.40 -9.66
C GLU A 357 -11.37 -17.92 -9.58
N ILE A 358 -10.43 -17.02 -9.28
CA ILE A 358 -9.02 -17.36 -9.06
C ILE A 358 -8.58 -16.93 -7.66
N PRO A 359 -7.57 -17.59 -7.06
CA PRO A 359 -7.03 -17.18 -5.77
C PRO A 359 -6.61 -15.71 -5.76
N PRO A 360 -6.83 -14.99 -4.64
CA PRO A 360 -7.41 -15.45 -3.37
C PRO A 360 -8.95 -15.52 -3.31
N GLY A 361 -9.66 -15.30 -4.41
CA GLY A 361 -11.13 -15.30 -4.45
C GLY A 361 -11.72 -13.92 -4.15
N VAL A 362 -12.50 -13.81 -3.07
CA VAL A 362 -13.17 -12.55 -2.67
C VAL A 362 -12.25 -11.68 -1.81
N ILE A 363 -12.17 -10.40 -2.15
CA ILE A 363 -11.47 -9.37 -1.38
C ILE A 363 -12.49 -8.41 -0.79
N ASP A 364 -12.80 -8.57 0.49
CA ASP A 364 -13.83 -7.80 1.21
C ASP A 364 -13.27 -6.72 2.16
N HIS A 365 -11.95 -6.69 2.30
CA HIS A 365 -11.18 -5.80 3.19
C HIS A 365 -11.82 -5.61 4.58
N LYS A 366 -12.10 -6.74 5.25
CA LYS A 366 -12.61 -6.79 6.63
C LYS A 366 -11.77 -6.01 7.66
N GLU A 367 -10.55 -5.60 7.33
CA GLU A 367 -9.71 -4.70 8.12
C GLU A 367 -10.27 -3.27 8.25
N TRP A 368 -11.29 -2.91 7.47
CA TRP A 368 -12.01 -1.65 7.64
C TRP A 368 -13.12 -1.76 8.68
N THR A 369 -13.05 -0.91 9.70
CA THR A 369 -14.08 -0.77 10.73
C THR A 369 -14.57 0.69 10.81
N PRO A 370 -15.82 0.95 11.24
CA PRO A 370 -16.30 2.32 11.48
C PRO A 370 -15.42 3.10 12.46
N ASP A 371 -14.82 2.41 13.44
CA ASP A 371 -14.03 3.02 14.50
C ASP A 371 -12.61 3.40 14.06
N ASN A 372 -11.94 2.54 13.28
CA ASN A 372 -10.52 2.74 12.98
C ASN A 372 -10.14 2.65 11.49
N GLY A 373 -11.07 2.34 10.59
CA GLY A 373 -10.81 2.22 9.15
C GLY A 373 -10.11 3.45 8.57
N ARG A 374 -10.51 4.66 8.99
CA ARG A 374 -9.91 5.94 8.55
C ARG A 374 -8.45 6.11 8.96
N ASN A 375 -8.03 5.51 10.07
CA ASN A 375 -6.64 5.50 10.53
C ASN A 375 -5.86 4.34 9.89
N ASN A 376 -6.48 3.15 9.85
CA ASN A 376 -5.92 1.97 9.21
C ASN A 376 -5.67 2.17 7.70
N ALA A 377 -6.40 3.09 7.06
CA ALA A 377 -6.16 3.54 5.69
C ALA A 377 -4.71 3.98 5.42
N LEU A 378 -4.00 4.56 6.40
CA LEU A 378 -2.59 4.93 6.26
C LEU A 378 -1.63 3.73 6.29
N ARG A 379 -2.05 2.59 6.83
CA ARG A 379 -1.26 1.36 6.90
C ARG A 379 -1.41 0.51 5.64
N ILE A 380 -2.63 0.35 5.15
CA ILE A 380 -2.94 -0.54 4.02
C ILE A 380 -2.66 0.10 2.66
N ASN A 381 -2.54 -0.73 1.61
CA ASN A 381 -2.14 -0.30 0.25
C ASN A 381 -3.30 0.06 -0.68
N GLY A 382 -4.55 -0.13 -0.25
CA GLY A 382 -5.75 0.21 -1.02
C GLY A 382 -7.00 0.09 -0.15
N LEU A 383 -8.11 0.66 -0.58
CA LEU A 383 -9.37 0.66 0.20
C LEU A 383 -10.36 -0.41 -0.27
N GLY A 384 -10.25 -0.86 -1.53
CA GLY A 384 -11.15 -1.81 -2.18
C GLY A 384 -11.64 -1.32 -3.54
N ALA A 385 -12.47 -2.09 -4.22
CA ALA A 385 -13.05 -1.77 -5.52
C ALA A 385 -14.50 -2.30 -5.61
N PRO A 386 -15.40 -1.62 -6.34
CA PRO A 386 -15.19 -0.35 -7.02
C PRO A 386 -15.15 0.78 -6.00
N ARG A 387 -14.49 1.88 -6.35
CA ARG A 387 -14.60 3.14 -5.62
C ARG A 387 -15.67 4.00 -6.26
N ALA A 388 -16.51 4.62 -5.45
CA ALA A 388 -17.47 5.61 -5.90
C ALA A 388 -17.37 6.87 -5.04
N PHE A 389 -17.65 8.02 -5.62
CA PHE A 389 -17.40 9.31 -4.99
C PHE A 389 -18.58 10.25 -5.18
N TYR A 390 -18.83 11.08 -4.17
CA TYR A 390 -19.68 12.26 -4.30
C TYR A 390 -18.97 13.31 -5.17
N THR A 391 -19.49 13.55 -6.38
CA THR A 391 -18.82 14.32 -7.43
C THR A 391 -18.45 15.75 -7.02
N PRO A 392 -19.30 16.53 -6.31
CA PRO A 392 -18.94 17.90 -5.89
C PRO A 392 -17.63 17.94 -5.09
N LEU A 393 -17.51 17.07 -4.08
CA LEU A 393 -16.31 17.01 -3.27
C LEU A 393 -15.11 16.45 -4.05
N LEU A 394 -15.35 15.49 -4.95
CA LEU A 394 -14.29 14.97 -5.80
C LEU A 394 -13.74 16.03 -6.77
N ARG A 395 -14.58 16.95 -7.27
CA ARG A 395 -14.14 18.08 -8.11
C ARG A 395 -13.28 19.09 -7.35
N GLU A 396 -13.50 19.26 -6.05
CA GLU A 396 -12.67 20.10 -5.19
C GLU A 396 -11.31 19.45 -4.89
N ILE A 397 -11.30 18.14 -4.59
CA ILE A 397 -10.09 17.40 -4.19
C ILE A 397 -9.23 17.05 -5.41
N GLN A 398 -9.87 16.52 -6.45
CA GLN A 398 -9.26 16.01 -7.69
C GLN A 398 -8.32 14.83 -7.49
N LEU A 399 -8.17 14.00 -8.51
CA LEU A 399 -7.21 12.91 -8.51
C LEU A 399 -5.83 13.43 -8.93
N PRO A 400 -4.72 12.97 -8.30
CA PRO A 400 -3.39 13.24 -8.83
C PRO A 400 -3.25 12.70 -10.27
N ASN A 401 -2.61 13.46 -11.17
CA ASN A 401 -2.37 13.02 -12.54
C ASN A 401 -1.24 11.97 -12.60
N THR A 402 -1.55 10.75 -12.20
CA THR A 402 -0.69 9.56 -12.21
C THR A 402 -1.51 8.35 -12.65
N SER A 403 -0.84 7.22 -12.87
CA SER A 403 -1.47 5.93 -13.17
C SER A 403 -1.28 4.89 -12.06
N TYR A 404 -0.88 5.34 -10.87
CA TYR A 404 -0.79 4.48 -9.69
C TYR A 404 -0.99 5.30 -8.41
N GLY A 405 -1.95 4.92 -7.58
CA GLY A 405 -2.21 5.51 -6.26
C GLY A 405 -3.06 6.79 -6.29
N GLU A 406 -3.57 7.19 -7.46
CA GLU A 406 -4.47 8.33 -7.62
C GLU A 406 -5.77 8.18 -6.82
N ASP A 407 -6.33 6.98 -6.81
CA ASP A 407 -7.52 6.60 -6.06
C ASP A 407 -7.26 6.58 -4.55
N TYR A 408 -6.09 6.08 -4.14
CA TYR A 408 -5.66 6.01 -2.76
C TYR A 408 -5.43 7.40 -2.19
N ALA A 409 -4.85 8.32 -2.96
CA ALA A 409 -4.68 9.72 -2.57
C ALA A 409 -6.03 10.39 -2.23
N VAL A 410 -7.01 10.21 -3.11
CA VAL A 410 -8.38 10.71 -2.90
C VAL A 410 -9.01 10.04 -1.70
N GLY A 411 -8.93 8.70 -1.60
CA GLY A 411 -9.42 7.96 -0.45
C GLY A 411 -8.88 8.50 0.87
N LEU A 412 -7.57 8.73 0.97
CA LEU A 412 -6.95 9.35 2.15
C LEU A 412 -7.54 10.72 2.46
N ALA A 413 -7.67 11.60 1.47
CA ALA A 413 -8.27 12.93 1.65
C ALA A 413 -9.72 12.86 2.14
N PHE A 414 -10.55 11.97 1.56
CA PHE A 414 -11.93 11.75 2.01
C PHE A 414 -11.98 11.23 3.45
N THR A 415 -11.14 10.24 3.80
CA THR A 415 -11.11 9.67 5.16
C THR A 415 -10.70 10.69 6.23
N ARG A 416 -10.00 11.76 5.87
CA ARG A 416 -9.62 12.80 6.84
C ARG A 416 -10.81 13.51 7.46
N ASP A 417 -11.87 13.70 6.68
CA ASP A 417 -12.98 14.60 7.02
C ASP A 417 -14.34 13.92 7.00
N TYR A 418 -14.55 12.96 6.09
CA TYR A 418 -15.87 12.46 5.75
C TYR A 418 -16.06 10.97 6.01
N LYS A 419 -17.33 10.56 6.09
CA LYS A 419 -17.74 9.16 6.25
C LYS A 419 -17.52 8.43 4.92
N ILE A 420 -17.01 7.20 5.02
CA ILE A 420 -16.90 6.28 3.90
C ILE A 420 -17.88 5.14 4.13
N GLY A 421 -18.75 4.88 3.16
CA GLY A 421 -19.65 3.73 3.15
C GLY A 421 -18.95 2.51 2.57
N ARG A 422 -19.35 1.31 3.01
CA ARG A 422 -18.78 0.05 2.52
C ARG A 422 -19.86 -0.95 2.12
N ILE A 423 -19.68 -1.57 0.95
CA ILE A 423 -20.50 -2.70 0.50
C ILE A 423 -19.67 -3.97 0.68
N TYR A 424 -20.17 -4.91 1.48
CA TYR A 424 -19.49 -6.18 1.73
C TYR A 424 -19.83 -7.28 0.72
N ASP A 425 -20.97 -7.16 0.02
CA ASP A 425 -21.32 -8.06 -1.09
C ASP A 425 -20.43 -7.81 -2.31
N VAL A 426 -20.13 -8.88 -3.05
CA VAL A 426 -19.35 -8.79 -4.30
C VAL A 426 -20.15 -7.99 -5.33
N VAL A 427 -19.68 -6.78 -5.63
CA VAL A 427 -20.26 -5.88 -6.64
C VAL A 427 -19.37 -5.73 -7.87
N TYR A 428 -18.18 -6.33 -7.87
CA TYR A 428 -17.16 -6.10 -8.89
C TYR A 428 -16.30 -7.34 -9.14
N LEU A 429 -15.92 -7.56 -10.39
CA LEU A 429 -15.09 -8.66 -10.84
C LEU A 429 -13.77 -8.09 -11.35
N CYS A 430 -12.70 -8.31 -10.59
CA CYS A 430 -11.35 -7.92 -10.96
C CYS A 430 -10.73 -9.04 -11.81
N ARG A 431 -10.62 -8.80 -13.12
CA ARG A 431 -10.23 -9.79 -14.11
C ARG A 431 -8.72 -9.80 -14.29
N ARG A 432 -8.13 -11.01 -14.33
CA ARG A 432 -6.70 -11.23 -14.59
C ARG A 432 -6.48 -12.08 -15.84
N TRP A 433 -5.52 -11.69 -16.68
CA TRP A 433 -5.11 -12.42 -17.87
C TRP A 433 -3.59 -12.27 -18.13
N GLU A 434 -3.05 -13.03 -19.08
CA GLU A 434 -1.61 -13.18 -19.31
C GLU A 434 -0.87 -11.87 -19.64
N ASP A 435 -1.54 -10.90 -20.28
CA ASP A 435 -0.99 -9.58 -20.60
C ASP A 435 -1.20 -8.54 -19.47
N ASN A 436 -1.68 -8.93 -18.27
CA ASN A 436 -1.80 -7.96 -17.17
C ASN A 436 -0.42 -7.51 -16.69
N SER A 437 -0.09 -6.25 -16.98
CA SER A 437 1.18 -5.59 -16.68
C SER A 437 1.59 -5.58 -15.21
N ASP A 438 0.68 -5.93 -14.29
CA ASP A 438 0.83 -5.71 -12.85
C ASP A 438 1.27 -6.95 -12.06
N ALA A 439 1.29 -8.14 -12.69
CA ALA A 439 1.52 -9.39 -11.97
C ALA A 439 3.01 -9.71 -11.71
N ASP A 440 3.93 -9.12 -12.47
CA ASP A 440 5.38 -9.38 -12.34
C ASP A 440 6.23 -8.13 -12.60
N LEU A 441 5.98 -7.08 -11.81
CA LEU A 441 6.72 -5.84 -11.89
C LEU A 441 8.17 -6.03 -11.41
N ASP A 442 9.13 -5.50 -12.18
CA ASP A 442 10.51 -5.38 -11.71
C ASP A 442 10.58 -4.59 -10.40
N ILE A 443 11.55 -4.92 -9.54
CA ILE A 443 11.71 -4.34 -8.21
C ILE A 443 11.79 -2.81 -8.25
N ASN A 444 12.36 -2.21 -9.30
CA ASN A 444 12.42 -0.75 -9.42
C ASN A 444 11.04 -0.13 -9.60
N LYS A 445 10.13 -0.79 -10.33
CA LYS A 445 8.76 -0.32 -10.52
C LYS A 445 7.93 -0.50 -9.26
N VAL A 446 8.08 -1.62 -8.56
CA VAL A 446 7.48 -1.84 -7.23
C VAL A 446 7.93 -0.77 -6.25
N ASN A 447 9.24 -0.48 -6.22
CA ASN A 447 9.82 0.54 -5.37
C ASN A 447 9.32 1.95 -5.72
N ALA A 448 9.24 2.31 -7.00
CA ALA A 448 8.69 3.60 -7.43
C ALA A 448 7.24 3.77 -6.97
N ASN A 449 6.42 2.73 -7.12
CA ASN A 449 5.02 2.70 -6.70
C ASN A 449 4.88 2.86 -5.17
N ASN A 450 5.65 2.09 -4.40
CA ASN A 450 5.65 2.15 -2.93
C ASN A 450 6.16 3.50 -2.42
N PHE A 451 7.23 4.03 -3.01
CA PHE A 451 7.78 5.33 -2.65
C PHE A 451 6.76 6.44 -2.89
N TYR A 452 6.05 6.42 -4.01
CA TYR A 452 5.00 7.40 -4.29
C TYR A 452 3.83 7.31 -3.29
N LYS A 453 3.35 6.10 -2.97
CA LYS A 453 2.29 5.92 -1.95
C LYS A 453 2.75 6.36 -0.55
N ASP A 454 4.01 6.15 -0.20
CA ASP A 454 4.58 6.69 1.05
C ASP A 454 4.62 8.22 1.04
N SER A 455 4.83 8.86 -0.12
CA SER A 455 4.74 10.32 -0.26
C SER A 455 3.30 10.80 -0.07
N LEU A 456 2.31 10.11 -0.66
CA LEU A 456 0.89 10.39 -0.44
C LEU A 456 0.52 10.31 1.05
N ARG A 457 0.95 9.25 1.73
CA ARG A 457 0.78 9.09 3.18
C ARG A 457 1.49 10.18 3.97
N THR A 458 2.66 10.63 3.52
CA THR A 458 3.43 11.70 4.17
C THR A 458 2.64 13.01 4.13
N TRP A 459 2.09 13.38 2.97
CA TRP A 459 1.29 14.59 2.83
C TRP A 459 -0.02 14.51 3.61
N GLU A 460 -0.69 13.36 3.60
CA GLU A 460 -1.89 13.15 4.42
C GLU A 460 -1.56 13.23 5.91
N LEU A 461 -0.46 12.64 6.35
CA LEU A 461 -0.02 12.71 7.74
C LEU A 461 0.23 14.16 8.17
N GLN A 462 0.91 14.94 7.34
CA GLN A 462 1.11 16.37 7.56
C GLN A 462 -0.22 17.13 7.66
N ALA A 463 -1.20 16.81 6.80
CA ALA A 463 -2.54 17.40 6.87
C ALA A 463 -3.27 17.05 8.17
N ARG A 464 -3.18 15.80 8.64
CA ARG A 464 -3.76 15.37 9.93
C ARG A 464 -3.10 16.06 11.11
N LEU A 465 -1.77 16.17 11.12
CA LEU A 465 -1.03 16.89 12.16
C LEU A 465 -1.47 18.34 12.24
N LYS A 466 -1.57 19.03 11.09
CA LYS A 466 -2.06 20.42 11.01
C LYS A 466 -3.50 20.56 11.49
N LYS A 467 -4.36 19.58 11.21
CA LYS A 467 -5.77 19.57 11.63
C LYS A 467 -5.95 19.31 13.13
N ASN A 468 -5.05 18.53 13.73
CA ASN A 468 -5.11 18.13 15.13
C ASN A 468 -4.34 19.08 16.07
N SER A 469 -3.44 19.90 15.52
CA SER A 469 -2.82 21.05 16.19
C SER A 469 -3.85 22.14 16.43
#